data_AF-A0A645IH65-F1
#
_entry.id   AF-A0A645IH65-F1
#
_cell.length_a   1.000
_cell.length_b   1.000
_cell.length_c   1.000
_cell.angle_alpha   90.00
_cell.angle_beta   90.00
_cell.angle_gamma   90.00
#
_symmetry.space_group_name_H-M   'P 1'
#
loop_
_entity.id
_entity.type
_entity.pdbx_description
1 polymer ?
#
loop_
_entity_poly.entity_id
_entity_poly.type
_entity_poly.pdbx_seq_one_letter_code
_entity_poly.pdbx_strand_id
1 'polypeptide(L)' 'MEKEYEEAIEILSNGIKYNPEECSLYYNRACILCNVGRLEEAAEDMRKGIKLYPKFIEYVKRDKELKPIKEFFFDNE' A
#
# COMPACT_ATOMS: atom_id res chain seq x y z
N MET A 1 -0.54 17.38 -8.82
CA MET A 1 -1.14 16.30 -8.02
C MET A 1 -1.03 14.96 -8.72
N GLU A 2 -1.78 14.67 -9.80
CA GLU A 2 -1.69 13.34 -10.46
C GLU A 2 -0.27 12.95 -10.92
N LYS A 3 0.45 13.87 -11.57
CA LYS A 3 1.84 13.63 -11.98
C LYS A 3 2.77 13.30 -10.81
N GLU A 4 2.58 13.95 -9.66
CA GLU A 4 3.41 13.76 -8.48
C GLU A 4 3.13 12.41 -7.81
N TYR A 5 1.89 11.93 -7.87
CA TYR A 5 1.53 10.60 -7.38
C TYR A 5 2.13 9.50 -8.25
N GLU A 6 2.07 9.63 -9.57
CA GLU A 6 2.68 8.63 -10.47
C GLU A 6 4.21 8.59 -10.34
N GLU A 7 4.86 9.74 -10.19
CA GLU A 7 6.31 9.79 -9.91
C GLU A 7 6.66 9.13 -8.57
N ALA A 8 5.85 9.36 -7.52
CA ALA A 8 6.03 8.71 -6.23
C ALA A 8 5.82 7.19 -6.30
N ILE A 9 4.82 6.72 -7.06
CA ILE A 9 4.58 5.30 -7.34
C ILE A 9 5.80 4.69 -8.05
N GLU A 10 6.37 5.38 -9.03
CA GLU A 10 7.57 4.92 -9.74
C GLU A 10 8.79 4.81 -8.82
N ILE A 11 9.04 5.84 -7.99
CA ILE A 11 10.13 5.84 -7.01
C ILE A 11 9.99 4.66 -6.04
N LEU A 12 8.78 4.44 -5.51
CA LEU A 12 8.52 3.33 -4.59
C LEU A 12 8.64 1.97 -5.27
N SER A 13 8.20 1.87 -6.53
CA SER A 13 8.35 0.65 -7.34
C SER A 13 9.81 0.30 -7.57
N ASN A 14 10.65 1.30 -7.87
CA ASN A 14 12.09 1.13 -7.94
C ASN A 14 12.67 0.74 -6.58
N GLY A 15 12.25 1.39 -5.49
CA GLY A 15 12.63 1.02 -4.14
C GLY A 15 12.35 -0.45 -3.83
N ILE A 16 11.14 -0.92 -4.14
CA ILE A 16 10.71 -2.32 -3.95
C ILE A 16 11.57 -3.28 -4.77
N LYS A 17 11.91 -2.90 -6.01
CA LYS A 17 12.80 -3.71 -6.87
C LYS A 17 14.17 -3.92 -6.23
N TYR A 18 14.72 -2.92 -5.55
CA TYR A 18 16.03 -3.02 -4.89
C TYR A 18 15.95 -3.60 -3.47
N ASN A 19 14.84 -3.36 -2.75
CA ASN A 19 14.62 -3.77 -1.36
C ASN A 19 13.23 -4.45 -1.20
N PRO A 20 13.04 -5.67 -1.73
CA PRO A 20 11.72 -6.30 -1.80
C PRO A 20 11.18 -6.77 -0.44
N GLU A 21 12.00 -6.75 0.61
CA GLU A 21 11.62 -7.15 1.97
C GLU A 21 11.29 -5.95 2.87
N GLU A 22 11.46 -4.72 2.37
CA GLU A 22 11.16 -3.52 3.12
C GLU A 22 9.65 -3.23 3.11
N CYS A 23 8.97 -3.63 4.18
CA CYS A 23 7.52 -3.49 4.35
C CYS A 23 7.03 -2.04 4.19
N SER A 24 7.83 -1.04 4.62
CA SER A 24 7.41 0.36 4.56
C SER A 24 7.22 0.86 3.11
N LEU A 25 7.95 0.30 2.14
CA LEU A 25 7.81 0.69 0.73
C LEU A 25 6.45 0.29 0.16
N TYR A 26 6.00 -0.93 0.43
CA TYR A 26 4.67 -1.40 0.02
C TYR A 26 3.57 -0.59 0.69
N TYR A 27 3.71 -0.30 1.99
CA TYR A 27 2.76 0.54 2.70
C TYR A 27 2.63 1.93 2.08
N ASN A 28 3.76 2.62 1.89
CA ASN A 28 3.76 3.98 1.34
C ASN A 28 3.15 4.00 -0.06
N ARG A 29 3.43 2.97 -0.87
CA ARG A 29 2.86 2.86 -2.23
C ARG A 29 1.37 2.59 -2.18
N ALA A 30 0.90 1.74 -1.26
CA ALA A 30 -0.52 1.51 -1.04
C ALA A 30 -1.28 2.78 -0.63
N CYS A 31 -0.73 3.62 0.25
CA CYS A 31 -1.35 4.89 0.62
C CYS A 31 -1.52 5.82 -0.59
N ILE A 32 -0.49 5.93 -1.43
CA ILE A 32 -0.54 6.76 -2.64
C ILE A 32 -1.53 6.19 -3.65
N LEU A 33 -1.51 4.87 -3.88
CA LEU A 33 -2.45 4.17 -4.76
C LEU A 33 -3.90 4.37 -4.30
N CYS A 34 -4.15 4.37 -2.99
CA CYS A 34 -5.47 4.69 -2.42
C CYS A 34 -5.92 6.11 -2.78
N ASN A 35 -5.03 7.09 -2.65
CA ASN A 35 -5.33 8.49 -2.92
C ASN A 35 -5.65 8.76 -4.40
N VAL A 36 -5.13 7.93 -5.31
CA VAL A 36 -5.44 8.01 -6.75
C VAL A 36 -6.51 7.02 -7.20
N GLY A 37 -7.17 6.32 -6.27
CA GLY A 37 -8.27 5.40 -6.56
C GLY A 37 -7.88 4.02 -7.11
N ARG A 38 -6.58 3.68 -7.14
CA ARG A 38 -6.05 2.39 -7.58
C ARG A 38 -6.11 1.35 -6.45
N LEU A 39 -7.33 1.06 -5.98
CA LEU A 39 -7.57 0.27 -4.75
C LEU A 39 -7.11 -1.18 -4.85
N GLU A 40 -7.20 -1.80 -6.04
CA GLU A 40 -6.74 -3.18 -6.28
C GLU A 40 -5.24 -3.33 -6.01
N GLU A 41 -4.43 -2.46 -6.62
CA GLU A 41 -2.98 -2.44 -6.44
C GLU A 41 -2.59 -2.08 -5.01
N ALA A 42 -3.32 -1.13 -4.41
CA ALA A 42 -3.12 -0.76 -3.01
C ALA A 42 -3.36 -1.94 -2.05
N ALA A 43 -4.40 -2.75 -2.32
CA ALA A 43 -4.69 -3.94 -1.54
C ALA A 43 -3.61 -5.01 -1.72
N GLU A 44 -3.08 -5.22 -2.93
CA GLU A 44 -1.97 -6.14 -3.18
C GLU A 44 -0.71 -5.75 -2.40
N ASP A 45 -0.35 -4.47 -2.42
CA ASP A 45 0.77 -3.93 -1.64
C ASP A 45 0.55 -4.13 -0.15
N MET A 46 -0.68 -3.91 0.34
CA MET A 46 -1.02 -4.15 1.73
C MET A 46 -0.86 -5.63 2.11
N ARG A 47 -1.31 -6.57 1.26
CA ARG A 47 -1.09 -8.02 1.46
C ARG A 47 0.39 -8.33 1.58
N LYS A 48 1.19 -7.77 0.67
CA LYS A 48 2.63 -8.01 0.64
C LYS A 48 3.33 -7.44 1.86
N GLY A 49 3.02 -6.22 2.28
CA GLY A 49 3.54 -5.59 3.49
C GLY A 49 3.20 -6.40 4.75
N ILE A 50 1.93 -6.80 4.92
CA ILE A 50 1.49 -7.64 6.04
C ILE A 50 2.21 -9.00 6.04
N LYS A 51 2.44 -9.60 4.86
CA LYS A 51 3.17 -10.87 4.76
C LYS A 51 4.63 -10.73 5.19
N LEU A 52 5.27 -9.60 4.87
CA LEU A 52 6.65 -9.30 5.27
C LEU A 52 6.75 -8.99 6.77
N TYR A 53 5.81 -8.23 7.30
CA TYR A 53 5.76 -7.88 8.72
C TYR A 53 4.34 -8.07 9.27
N PRO A 54 3.98 -9.24 9.83
CA PRO A 54 2.61 -9.51 10.28
C PRO A 54 2.10 -8.54 11.35
N LYS A 55 2.98 -8.00 12.19
CA LYS A 55 2.61 -6.97 13.18
C LYS A 55 2.16 -5.65 12.53
N PHE A 56 2.47 -5.45 11.26
CA PHE A 56 2.02 -4.30 10.47
C PHE A 56 0.51 -4.22 10.37
N ILE A 57 -0.19 -5.36 10.41
CA ILE A 57 -1.66 -5.40 10.32
C ILE A 57 -2.35 -4.56 11.40
N GLU A 58 -1.75 -4.46 12.59
CA GLU A 58 -2.29 -3.67 13.69
C GLU A 58 -2.18 -2.17 13.44
N TYR A 59 -1.14 -1.75 12.71
CA TYR A 59 -1.00 -0.37 12.26
C TYR A 59 -2.03 -0.06 11.17
N VAL A 60 -2.15 -0.95 10.17
CA VAL A 60 -3.12 -0.84 9.07
C VAL A 60 -4.57 -0.73 9.57
N LYS A 61 -4.94 -1.55 10.55
CA LYS A 61 -6.27 -1.52 11.16
C LYS A 61 -6.60 -0.16 11.80
N ARG A 62 -5.60 0.49 12.42
CA ARG A 62 -5.74 1.77 13.12
C ARG A 62 -5.67 2.97 12.18
N ASP A 63 -5.03 2.80 11.02
CA ASP A 63 -4.91 3.87 10.05
C ASP A 63 -6.28 4.20 9.42
N LYS A 64 -6.70 5.46 9.53
CA LYS A 64 -7.99 5.94 9.02
C LYS A 64 -7.97 6.19 7.51
N GLU A 65 -6.81 6.52 6.96
CA GLU A 65 -6.64 6.79 5.53
C GLU A 65 -6.75 5.50 4.71
N LEU A 66 -6.43 4.36 5.34
CA LEU A 66 -6.59 3.04 4.72
C LEU A 66 -8.02 2.49 4.79
N LYS A 67 -9.00 3.26 5.23
CA LYS A 67 -10.40 2.79 5.26
C LYS A 67 -10.88 2.26 3.90
N PRO A 68 -10.63 2.94 2.76
CA PRO A 68 -11.08 2.45 1.45
C PRO A 68 -10.40 1.13 1.06
N ILE A 69 -9.10 0.98 1.34
CA ILE A 69 -8.38 -0.28 1.10
C ILE A 69 -8.93 -1.37 2.01
N LYS A 70 -9.21 -1.09 3.28
CA LYS A 70 -9.73 -2.08 4.23
C LYS A 70 -11.10 -2.59 3.79
N GLU A 71 -12.02 -1.69 3.46
CA GLU A 71 -13.34 -2.05 2.93
C GLU A 71 -13.18 -2.90 1.66
N PHE A 72 -12.36 -2.45 0.71
CA PHE A 72 -12.06 -3.23 -0.49
C PHE A 72 -11.43 -4.60 -0.19
N PHE A 73 -10.55 -4.68 0.81
CA PHE A 73 -9.83 -5.90 1.16
C PHE A 73 -10.74 -6.93 1.84
N PHE A 74 -11.60 -6.49 2.76
CA PHE A 74 -12.50 -7.36 3.53
C PHE A 74 -13.80 -7.69 2.79
N ASP A 75 -14.23 -6.87 1.83
CA ASP A 75 -15.42 -7.13 1.02
C ASP A 75 -15.16 -8.11 -0.15
N ASN A 76 -13.88 -8.34 -0.49
CA ASN A 76 -13.46 -9.23 -1.60
C ASN A 76 -12.77 -10.53 -1.12
N GLU A 77 -12.96 -10.93 0.13
CA GLU A 77 -12.56 -12.25 0.68
C GLU A 77 -13.76 -13.17 0.96
#